data_AF-A0A9P4P5R1-F1
#
_entry.id   AF-A0A9P4P5R1-F1
#
_cell.length_a   1.000
_cell.length_b   1.000
_cell.length_c   1.000
_cell.angle_alpha   90.00
_cell.angle_beta   90.00
_cell.angle_gamma   90.00
#
_symmetry.space_group_name_H-M   'P 1'
#
loop_
_entity.id
_entity.type
_entity.pdbx_description
1 polymer ?
#
loop_
_entity_poly.entity_id
_entity_poly.type
_entity_poly.pdbx_seq_one_letter_code
_entity_poly.pdbx_strand_id
1 'polypeptide(L)'
;MSSSNLHTDVEKTAGEYTQLFNTNIRSFAWRDITVSVKDRVTKQPKNILQNVDGVVRAGEMLALMGPSGSGKTTLLNVLAHRLAATGASVRGSMLVNGTKSDLSNFRSISSYVEQEDTLIGSLTVKETLYFAAKLSLPGSVGKAERDQRIDALLTSLGLQKQANTIIGTPIRKGISGGQKRRASVASQLITSPRILFLDEPTSGLDSQASYEVMNLVKTIAVKFNLIIIASIHQPSTTTFNLFDKLLLLSGGKTAYNGAVSGIQLHFASMGYRMPQYINPAEYIMELVNDDFVRDDSKSASHVERITEAWNGTVLEKDIDREAVVASYTTIDEEQTKASPFLIPLILVHRSFIKSYRDIVAYQIRIAMYMGLAIMMGTVWLRLAPEQKNIQSWSNSIFFGGAFMSFMAVAYIPAYLEDHQIYKKERQNGLYGPAAFLVANFLIGLPYLFLITILFSVIAYWLSNFQPTAVGFWTWVMWLYLDLIAAESLVVLISSLAPIFVVALAATAFANGLWMSVGGFMVSPKTLNVFWRYVFHYIDYQAYVFQGMMVNEFADRTYSCDRTPGGGCECMYPSALSAECKIDGKAVLAVYGYKTGKTGLWVGILFAIIIAYRLLAWLVLYLKKH
;
A
#
# COMPACT_ATOMS: atom_id res chain seq x y z
N MET A 1 -62.63 18.45 -1.45
CA MET A 1 -62.49 17.07 -0.93
C MET A 1 -62.17 16.17 -2.11
N SER A 2 -60.92 15.74 -2.22
CA SER A 2 -60.46 14.73 -3.19
C SER A 2 -59.14 14.17 -2.66
N SER A 3 -59.24 12.98 -2.09
CA SER A 3 -58.14 12.14 -1.61
C SER A 3 -57.29 11.63 -2.77
N SER A 4 -55.97 11.88 -2.75
CA SER A 4 -55.01 11.13 -3.55
C SER A 4 -54.02 10.45 -2.61
N ASN A 5 -54.24 9.15 -2.42
CA ASN A 5 -53.37 8.22 -1.72
C ASN A 5 -51.97 8.22 -2.34
N LEU A 6 -50.96 8.72 -1.63
CA LEU A 6 -49.58 8.28 -1.85
C LEU A 6 -49.45 6.89 -1.22
N HIS A 7 -49.75 5.86 -2.00
CA HIS A 7 -49.18 4.53 -1.75
C HIS A 7 -47.67 4.65 -1.92
N THR A 8 -46.95 4.89 -0.83
CA THR A 8 -45.55 4.50 -0.70
C THR A 8 -45.50 2.99 -0.87
N ASP A 9 -45.02 2.56 -2.04
CA ASP A 9 -44.81 1.18 -2.42
C ASP A 9 -43.76 0.54 -1.52
N VAL A 10 -44.22 -0.20 -0.50
CA VAL A 10 -43.39 -0.81 0.55
C VAL A 10 -42.45 -1.88 -0.03
N GLU A 11 -42.77 -2.44 -1.20
CA GLU A 11 -41.92 -3.44 -1.87
C GLU A 11 -40.69 -2.81 -2.55
N LYS A 12 -40.75 -1.53 -2.96
CA LYS A 12 -39.57 -0.84 -3.52
C LYS A 12 -38.48 -0.61 -2.48
N THR A 13 -38.83 -0.28 -1.25
CA THR A 13 -37.87 -0.07 -0.15
C THR A 13 -37.31 -1.39 0.40
N ALA A 14 -38.04 -2.50 0.24
CA ALA A 14 -37.60 -3.83 0.67
C ALA A 14 -36.46 -4.40 -0.23
N GLY A 15 -36.37 -3.95 -1.48
CA GLY A 15 -35.33 -4.36 -2.43
C GLY A 15 -34.01 -3.57 -2.34
N GLU A 16 -34.00 -2.37 -1.75
CA GLU A 16 -32.81 -1.49 -1.78
C GLU A 16 -31.69 -1.89 -0.80
N TYR A 17 -31.96 -2.81 0.14
CA TYR A 17 -31.05 -3.11 1.26
C TYR A 17 -30.83 -4.59 1.54
N THR A 18 -31.53 -5.49 0.85
CA THR A 18 -31.60 -6.94 1.14
C THR A 18 -30.23 -7.63 1.04
N GLN A 19 -29.29 -7.05 0.30
CA GLN A 19 -27.97 -7.64 0.03
C GLN A 19 -26.92 -7.29 1.09
N LEU A 20 -27.10 -6.19 1.83
CA LEU A 20 -26.25 -5.85 2.99
C LEU A 20 -26.67 -6.63 4.24
N PHE A 21 -27.91 -7.15 4.28
CA PHE A 21 -28.42 -7.95 5.39
C PHE A 21 -27.60 -9.22 5.57
N ASN A 22 -27.04 -9.37 6.76
CA ASN A 22 -26.42 -10.60 7.19
C ASN A 22 -27.50 -11.62 7.55
N THR A 23 -27.81 -12.48 6.58
CA THR A 23 -28.76 -13.59 6.71
C THR A 23 -28.10 -14.87 7.21
N ASN A 24 -26.81 -15.03 6.97
CA ASN A 24 -26.14 -16.32 7.07
C ASN A 24 -25.22 -16.44 8.28
N ILE A 25 -24.61 -15.35 8.76
CA ILE A 25 -23.72 -15.38 9.93
C ILE A 25 -24.46 -14.87 11.15
N ARG A 26 -24.77 -15.77 12.07
CA ARG A 26 -25.51 -15.49 13.30
C ARG A 26 -24.61 -15.28 14.51
N SER A 27 -23.45 -15.94 14.55
CA SER A 27 -22.52 -15.81 15.67
C SER A 27 -21.07 -15.94 15.25
N PHE A 28 -20.20 -15.23 15.96
CA PHE A 28 -18.76 -15.35 15.91
C PHE A 28 -18.23 -15.55 17.32
N ALA A 29 -17.54 -16.66 17.55
CA ALA A 29 -17.02 -17.03 18.85
C ALA A 29 -15.55 -17.46 18.77
N TRP A 30 -14.85 -17.37 19.89
CA TRP A 30 -13.48 -17.85 20.01
C TRP A 30 -13.25 -18.49 21.37
N ARG A 31 -12.33 -19.46 21.39
CA ARG A 31 -11.98 -20.25 22.57
C ARG A 31 -10.48 -20.38 22.72
N ASP A 32 -9.99 -20.28 23.96
CA ASP A 32 -8.60 -20.51 24.36
C ASP A 32 -7.62 -19.70 23.49
N ILE A 33 -7.94 -18.44 23.18
CA ILE A 33 -7.05 -17.60 22.38
C ILE A 33 -5.86 -17.19 23.25
N THR A 34 -4.71 -17.78 22.93
CA THR A 34 -3.44 -17.53 23.59
C THR A 34 -2.42 -17.10 22.53
N VAL A 35 -1.76 -15.97 22.76
CA VAL A 35 -0.74 -15.43 21.86
C VAL A 35 0.58 -15.36 22.59
N SER A 36 1.58 -16.06 22.08
CA SER A 36 2.93 -16.05 22.65
C SER A 36 3.92 -15.45 21.67
N VAL A 37 4.82 -14.60 22.16
CA VAL A 37 5.96 -14.08 21.41
C VAL A 37 7.26 -14.47 22.08
N LYS A 38 8.32 -14.59 21.30
CA LYS A 38 9.66 -14.77 21.87
C LYS A 38 10.15 -13.44 22.40
N ASP A 39 10.40 -13.37 23.71
CA ASP A 39 10.98 -12.18 24.34
C ASP A 39 12.34 -11.88 23.70
N ARG A 40 12.59 -10.60 23.39
CA ARG A 40 13.84 -10.16 22.77
C ARG A 40 15.03 -10.33 23.70
N VAL A 41 14.83 -10.13 25.01
CA VAL A 41 15.86 -10.14 26.05
C VAL A 41 16.06 -11.56 26.57
N THR A 42 15.02 -12.16 27.14
CA THR A 42 15.13 -13.47 27.79
C THR A 42 15.12 -14.65 26.80
N LYS A 43 14.72 -14.41 25.54
CA LYS A 43 14.50 -15.44 24.51
C LYS A 43 13.47 -16.51 24.88
N GLN A 44 12.79 -16.36 26.02
CA GLN A 44 11.73 -17.24 26.48
C GLN A 44 10.38 -16.85 25.84
N PRO A 45 9.43 -17.77 25.72
CA PRO A 45 8.08 -17.44 25.29
C PRO A 45 7.39 -16.57 26.35
N LYS A 46 6.93 -15.39 25.94
CA LYS A 46 6.09 -14.49 26.72
C LYS A 46 4.68 -14.49 26.14
N ASN A 47 3.70 -14.84 26.96
CA ASN A 47 2.30 -14.79 26.56
C ASN A 47 1.80 -13.33 26.63
N ILE A 48 1.41 -12.78 25.47
CA ILE A 48 0.75 -11.49 25.33
C ILE A 48 -0.74 -11.62 25.66
N LEU A 49 -1.36 -12.72 25.25
CA LEU A 49 -2.76 -13.06 25.55
C LEU A 49 -2.82 -14.46 26.12
N GLN A 50 -3.69 -14.69 27.10
CA GLN A 50 -3.84 -15.95 27.81
C GLN A 50 -5.32 -16.30 27.95
N ASN A 51 -5.72 -17.44 27.38
CA ASN A 51 -7.04 -18.06 27.53
C ASN A 51 -8.19 -17.05 27.36
N VAL A 52 -8.17 -16.27 26.28
CA VAL A 52 -9.25 -15.32 26.00
C VAL A 52 -10.37 -16.03 25.24
N ASP A 53 -11.57 -15.96 25.79
CA ASP A 53 -12.80 -16.52 25.22
C ASP A 53 -13.80 -15.41 24.91
N GLY A 54 -14.74 -15.66 23.99
CA GLY A 54 -15.81 -14.70 23.72
C GLY A 54 -16.79 -15.14 22.63
N VAL A 55 -17.94 -14.46 22.60
CA VAL A 55 -19.00 -14.67 21.61
C VAL A 55 -19.75 -13.37 21.33
N VAL A 56 -19.94 -13.09 20.04
CA VAL A 56 -20.71 -11.95 19.54
C VAL A 56 -21.74 -12.46 18.53
N ARG A 57 -22.98 -12.01 18.67
CA ARG A 57 -24.10 -12.39 17.81
C ARG A 57 -24.41 -11.30 16.80
N ALA A 58 -25.07 -11.69 15.73
CA ALA A 58 -25.52 -10.78 14.68
C ALA A 58 -26.38 -9.65 15.28
N GLY A 59 -26.07 -8.40 14.89
CA GLY A 59 -26.70 -7.19 15.44
C GLY A 59 -26.07 -6.68 16.74
N GLU A 60 -25.17 -7.43 17.38
CA GLU A 60 -24.44 -7.01 18.57
C GLU A 60 -23.13 -6.26 18.21
N MET A 61 -22.79 -5.29 19.05
CA MET A 61 -21.54 -4.56 19.05
C MET A 61 -20.76 -4.84 20.35
N LEU A 62 -19.56 -5.40 20.21
CA LEU A 62 -18.63 -5.68 21.30
C LEU A 62 -17.58 -4.56 21.42
N ALA A 63 -17.47 -3.97 22.61
CA ALA A 63 -16.36 -3.11 22.99
C ALA A 63 -15.19 -3.97 23.50
N LEU A 64 -14.02 -3.82 22.90
CA LEU A 64 -12.76 -4.35 23.40
C LEU A 64 -12.00 -3.23 24.10
N MET A 65 -11.91 -3.30 25.42
CA MET A 65 -11.26 -2.29 26.26
C MET A 65 -10.17 -2.89 27.14
N GLY A 66 -9.33 -2.03 27.70
CA GLY A 66 -8.20 -2.42 28.55
C GLY A 66 -7.08 -1.38 28.49
N PRO A 67 -6.17 -1.35 29.49
CA PRO A 67 -5.04 -0.43 29.56
C PRO A 67 -4.11 -0.53 28.34
N SER A 68 -3.19 0.41 28.19
CA SER A 68 -2.13 0.29 27.19
C SER A 68 -1.33 -1.00 27.42
N GLY A 69 -0.94 -1.69 26.34
CA GLY A 69 -0.20 -2.96 26.47
C GLY A 69 -1.02 -4.19 26.89
N SER A 70 -2.31 -4.08 27.23
CA SER A 70 -3.18 -5.21 27.61
C SER A 70 -3.47 -6.24 26.50
N GLY A 71 -3.04 -5.99 25.26
CA GLY A 71 -3.21 -6.93 24.15
C GLY A 71 -4.47 -6.71 23.29
N LYS A 72 -5.19 -5.59 23.42
CA LYS A 72 -6.39 -5.26 22.60
C LYS A 72 -6.17 -5.41 21.10
N THR A 73 -5.22 -4.65 20.55
CA THR A 73 -4.89 -4.68 19.12
C THR A 73 -4.37 -6.05 18.69
N THR A 74 -3.65 -6.74 19.57
CA THR A 74 -3.19 -8.12 19.34
C THR A 74 -4.39 -9.07 19.19
N LEU A 75 -5.37 -9.00 20.10
CA LEU A 75 -6.57 -9.84 20.05
C LEU A 75 -7.39 -9.50 18.81
N LEU A 76 -7.62 -8.22 18.54
CA LEU A 76 -8.40 -7.78 17.38
C LEU A 76 -7.78 -8.27 16.06
N ASN A 77 -6.45 -8.20 15.92
CA ASN A 77 -5.74 -8.74 14.77
C ASN A 77 -5.86 -10.27 14.69
N VAL A 78 -5.74 -11.00 15.80
CA VAL A 78 -5.93 -12.46 15.81
C VAL A 78 -7.33 -12.84 15.37
N LEU A 79 -8.36 -12.19 15.92
CA LEU A 79 -9.76 -12.45 15.58
C LEU A 79 -10.06 -12.13 14.11
N ALA A 80 -9.36 -11.16 13.53
CA ALA A 80 -9.44 -10.84 12.11
C ALA A 80 -8.55 -11.73 11.22
N HIS A 81 -7.93 -12.77 11.77
CA HIS A 81 -6.95 -13.62 11.09
C HIS A 81 -5.78 -12.83 10.44
N ARG A 82 -5.37 -11.74 11.10
CA ARG A 82 -4.19 -10.92 10.77
C ARG A 82 -3.00 -11.32 11.66
N LEU A 83 -1.81 -10.92 11.25
CA LEU A 83 -0.58 -11.16 12.00
C LEU A 83 -0.61 -10.40 13.34
N ALA A 84 -0.61 -11.13 14.45
CA ALA A 84 -0.67 -10.57 15.80
C ALA A 84 0.62 -9.78 16.16
N ALA A 85 1.77 -10.40 15.89
CA ALA A 85 3.10 -9.78 15.94
C ALA A 85 4.09 -10.65 15.15
N THR A 86 5.22 -10.08 14.74
CA THR A 86 6.29 -10.82 14.06
C THR A 86 6.82 -11.94 14.96
N GLY A 87 6.71 -13.19 14.51
CA GLY A 87 7.15 -14.36 15.26
C GLY A 87 6.21 -14.78 16.41
N ALA A 88 4.97 -14.29 16.42
CA ALA A 88 3.95 -14.75 17.37
C ALA A 88 3.41 -16.13 16.99
N SER A 89 3.20 -16.99 18.00
CA SER A 89 2.41 -18.21 17.87
C SER A 89 1.03 -17.98 18.48
N VAL A 90 -0.01 -18.35 17.73
CA VAL A 90 -1.41 -18.26 18.18
C VAL A 90 -1.92 -19.67 18.45
N ARG A 91 -2.48 -19.88 19.64
CA ARG A 91 -3.24 -21.07 20.03
C ARG A 91 -4.70 -20.68 20.25
N GLY A 92 -5.61 -21.61 20.01
CA GLY A 92 -7.05 -21.46 20.22
C GLY A 92 -7.85 -21.77 18.97
N SER A 93 -9.16 -21.57 19.04
CA SER A 93 -10.07 -21.78 17.91
C SER A 93 -11.05 -20.63 17.75
N MET A 94 -11.26 -20.22 16.49
CA MET A 94 -12.29 -19.27 16.10
C MET A 94 -13.40 -20.04 15.37
N LEU A 95 -14.63 -19.70 15.69
CA LEU A 95 -15.83 -20.39 15.26
C LEU A 95 -16.78 -19.37 14.63
N VAL A 96 -17.13 -19.57 13.37
CA VAL A 96 -18.17 -18.83 12.65
C VAL A 96 -19.40 -19.73 12.60
N ASN A 97 -20.51 -19.28 13.18
CA ASN A 97 -21.70 -20.11 13.42
C ASN A 97 -21.34 -21.46 14.07
N GLY A 98 -20.40 -21.48 15.01
CA GLY A 98 -19.92 -22.69 15.68
C GLY A 98 -19.06 -23.65 14.85
N THR A 99 -18.74 -23.33 13.59
CA THR A 99 -17.79 -24.11 12.75
C THR A 99 -16.46 -23.39 12.59
N LYS A 100 -15.35 -24.14 12.46
CA LYS A 100 -14.04 -23.54 12.15
C LYS A 100 -14.04 -23.06 10.70
N SER A 101 -13.79 -21.78 10.48
CA SER A 101 -13.68 -21.20 9.14
C SER A 101 -12.25 -21.27 8.61
N ASP A 102 -12.08 -21.65 7.34
CA ASP A 102 -10.81 -21.45 6.65
C ASP A 102 -10.53 -19.94 6.45
N LEU A 103 -9.25 -19.58 6.39
CA LEU A 103 -8.77 -18.21 6.22
C LEU A 103 -9.35 -17.54 4.97
N SER A 104 -9.49 -18.29 3.88
CA SER A 104 -10.00 -17.76 2.61
C SER A 104 -11.46 -17.32 2.72
N ASN A 105 -12.29 -18.16 3.35
CA ASN A 105 -13.71 -17.90 3.59
C ASN A 105 -13.91 -16.79 4.65
N PHE A 106 -13.08 -16.80 5.70
CA PHE A 106 -13.15 -15.75 6.72
C PHE A 106 -12.86 -14.35 6.15
N ARG A 107 -11.92 -14.23 5.21
CA ARG A 107 -11.61 -12.95 4.56
C ARG A 107 -12.69 -12.46 3.60
N SER A 108 -13.55 -13.32 3.06
CA SER A 108 -14.69 -12.87 2.24
C SER A 108 -15.83 -12.32 3.09
N ILE A 109 -16.01 -12.85 4.30
CA ILE A 109 -17.14 -12.48 5.17
C ILE A 109 -16.77 -11.41 6.21
N SER A 110 -15.50 -11.03 6.33
CA SER A 110 -15.04 -10.04 7.31
C SER A 110 -14.34 -8.85 6.67
N SER A 111 -14.34 -7.71 7.36
CA SER A 111 -13.56 -6.54 6.99
C SER A 111 -12.99 -5.86 8.23
N TYR A 112 -11.83 -5.22 8.06
CA TYR A 112 -11.11 -4.57 9.15
C TYR A 112 -10.83 -3.11 8.78
N VAL A 113 -11.21 -2.22 9.69
CA VAL A 113 -10.92 -0.79 9.64
C VAL A 113 -9.74 -0.52 10.57
N GLU A 114 -8.61 -0.13 9.98
CA GLU A 114 -7.38 0.19 10.70
C GLU A 114 -7.48 1.51 11.47
N GLN A 115 -6.62 1.69 12.47
CA GLN A 115 -6.54 2.93 13.24
C GLN A 115 -6.24 4.14 12.34
N GLU A 116 -5.30 4.00 11.40
CA GLU A 116 -4.97 5.04 10.43
C GLU A 116 -5.85 4.96 9.18
N ASP A 117 -6.51 6.07 8.84
CA ASP A 117 -7.29 6.19 7.61
C ASP A 117 -6.38 6.38 6.38
N THR A 118 -5.78 5.29 5.93
CA THR A 118 -5.08 5.21 4.64
C THR A 118 -6.10 5.16 3.51
N LEU A 119 -6.37 6.34 2.91
CA LEU A 119 -7.23 6.53 1.76
C LEU A 119 -6.48 7.36 0.71
N ILE A 120 -6.78 7.19 -0.57
CA ILE A 120 -6.15 7.96 -1.65
C ILE A 120 -6.66 9.41 -1.61
N GLY A 121 -5.79 10.34 -1.22
CA GLY A 121 -6.16 11.74 -0.97
C GLY A 121 -6.68 12.51 -2.20
N SER A 122 -6.23 12.13 -3.41
CA SER A 122 -6.63 12.78 -4.67
C SER A 122 -7.97 12.29 -5.23
N LEU A 123 -8.55 11.25 -4.65
CA LEU A 123 -9.89 10.77 -4.99
C LEU A 123 -10.95 11.48 -4.15
N THR A 124 -12.16 11.56 -4.72
CA THR A 124 -13.36 11.97 -4.00
C THR A 124 -13.88 10.86 -3.10
N VAL A 125 -14.77 11.20 -2.16
CA VAL A 125 -15.43 10.21 -1.31
C VAL A 125 -16.19 9.20 -2.17
N LYS A 126 -16.99 9.65 -3.14
CA LYS A 126 -17.77 8.77 -4.03
C LYS A 126 -16.87 7.89 -4.90
N GLU A 127 -15.77 8.40 -5.44
CA GLU A 127 -14.81 7.59 -6.21
C GLU A 127 -14.16 6.51 -5.35
N THR A 128 -13.80 6.83 -4.11
CA THR A 128 -13.21 5.86 -3.18
C THR A 128 -14.16 4.69 -2.93
N LEU A 129 -15.45 4.97 -2.66
CA LEU A 129 -16.47 3.93 -2.51
C LEU A 129 -16.70 3.17 -3.82
N TYR A 130 -16.70 3.87 -4.96
CA TYR A 130 -16.86 3.26 -6.28
C TYR A 130 -15.75 2.26 -6.60
N PHE A 131 -14.49 2.59 -6.33
CA PHE A 131 -13.38 1.66 -6.55
C PHE A 131 -13.39 0.51 -5.55
N ALA A 132 -13.70 0.75 -4.27
CA ALA A 132 -13.86 -0.31 -3.28
C ALA A 132 -14.98 -1.29 -3.69
N ALA A 133 -16.11 -0.77 -4.16
CA ALA A 133 -17.23 -1.57 -4.69
C ALA A 133 -16.82 -2.38 -5.92
N LYS A 134 -16.10 -1.78 -6.87
CA LYS A 134 -15.70 -2.47 -8.11
C LYS A 134 -14.65 -3.57 -7.87
N LEU A 135 -13.85 -3.46 -6.81
CA LEU A 135 -12.87 -4.46 -6.42
C LEU A 135 -13.45 -5.61 -5.59
N SER A 136 -14.55 -5.36 -4.86
CA SER A 136 -15.15 -6.34 -3.94
C SER A 136 -16.38 -7.05 -4.51
N LEU A 137 -17.27 -6.31 -5.17
CA LEU A 137 -18.54 -6.84 -5.65
C LEU A 137 -18.38 -7.69 -6.92
N PRO A 138 -19.22 -8.73 -7.11
CA PRO A 138 -19.17 -9.55 -8.32
C PRO A 138 -19.50 -8.74 -9.57
N GLY A 139 -19.03 -9.24 -10.72
CA GLY A 139 -19.31 -8.65 -12.03
C GLY A 139 -20.80 -8.68 -12.43
N SER A 140 -21.62 -9.51 -11.76
CA SER A 140 -23.08 -9.54 -11.92
C SER A 140 -23.76 -8.27 -11.43
N VAL A 141 -23.15 -7.54 -10.49
CA VAL A 141 -23.70 -6.27 -9.99
C VAL A 141 -23.53 -5.19 -11.07
N GLY A 142 -24.66 -4.75 -11.61
CA GLY A 142 -24.72 -3.72 -12.64
C GLY A 142 -24.22 -2.36 -12.14
N LYS A 143 -23.90 -1.46 -13.07
CA LYS A 143 -23.43 -0.10 -12.72
C LYS A 143 -24.47 0.68 -11.90
N ALA A 144 -25.73 0.65 -12.33
CA ALA A 144 -26.82 1.38 -11.67
C ALA A 144 -27.04 0.89 -10.22
N GLU A 145 -27.06 -0.43 -10.02
CA GLU A 145 -27.18 -1.03 -8.69
C GLU A 145 -25.98 -0.66 -7.79
N ARG A 146 -24.76 -0.69 -8.33
CA ARG A 146 -23.56 -0.27 -7.59
C ARG A 146 -23.65 1.20 -7.17
N ASP A 147 -24.05 2.08 -8.08
CA ASP A 147 -24.17 3.52 -7.80
C ASP A 147 -25.27 3.77 -6.74
N GLN A 148 -26.38 3.04 -6.79
CA GLN A 148 -27.43 3.08 -5.77
C GLN A 148 -26.93 2.64 -4.39
N ARG A 149 -26.15 1.54 -4.31
CA ARG A 149 -25.54 1.09 -3.05
C ARG A 149 -24.59 2.13 -2.46
N ILE A 150 -23.79 2.78 -3.32
CA ILE A 150 -22.86 3.85 -2.90
C ILE A 150 -23.65 5.04 -2.35
N ASP A 151 -24.66 5.51 -3.08
CA ASP A 151 -25.46 6.67 -2.66
C ASP A 151 -26.26 6.38 -1.38
N ALA A 152 -26.73 5.14 -1.20
CA ALA A 152 -27.38 4.69 0.04
C ALA A 152 -26.42 4.69 1.25
N LEU A 153 -25.17 4.24 1.07
CA LEU A 153 -24.15 4.29 2.14
C LEU A 153 -23.72 5.73 2.45
N LEU A 154 -23.53 6.57 1.43
CA LEU A 154 -23.22 7.99 1.62
C LEU A 154 -24.34 8.71 2.39
N THR A 155 -25.59 8.35 2.11
CA THR A 155 -26.78 8.83 2.84
C THR A 155 -26.75 8.39 4.29
N SER A 156 -26.59 7.08 4.50
CA SER A 156 -26.59 6.49 5.85
C SER A 156 -25.51 7.10 6.72
N LEU A 157 -24.32 7.35 6.16
CA LEU A 157 -23.17 7.88 6.89
C LEU A 157 -23.09 9.43 6.94
N GLY A 158 -24.11 10.13 6.43
CA GLY A 158 -24.14 11.60 6.43
C GLY A 158 -23.03 12.25 5.60
N LEU A 159 -22.61 11.61 4.51
CA LEU A 159 -21.53 12.06 3.61
C LEU A 159 -22.03 12.56 2.24
N GLN A 160 -23.35 12.67 2.04
CA GLN A 160 -23.94 13.11 0.76
C GLN A 160 -23.37 14.46 0.27
N LYS A 161 -23.28 15.45 1.17
CA LYS A 161 -22.77 16.79 0.83
C LYS A 161 -21.29 16.77 0.42
N GLN A 162 -20.53 15.77 0.88
CA GLN A 162 -19.11 15.60 0.61
C GLN A 162 -18.81 14.52 -0.44
N ALA A 163 -19.85 13.96 -1.09
CA ALA A 163 -19.69 12.86 -2.05
C ALA A 163 -18.66 13.18 -3.15
N ASN A 164 -18.70 14.40 -3.68
CA ASN A 164 -17.80 14.88 -4.75
C ASN A 164 -16.60 15.69 -4.22
N THR A 165 -16.41 15.74 -2.90
CA THR A 165 -15.27 16.42 -2.28
C THR A 165 -14.08 15.45 -2.22
N ILE A 166 -12.88 15.94 -2.52
CA ILE A 166 -11.64 15.16 -2.37
C ILE A 166 -11.38 14.80 -0.90
N ILE A 167 -10.79 13.64 -0.66
CA ILE A 167 -10.42 13.21 0.69
C ILE A 167 -9.35 14.14 1.28
N GLY A 168 -8.40 14.55 0.45
CA GLY A 168 -7.34 15.49 0.80
C GLY A 168 -5.97 14.86 0.81
N THR A 169 -4.99 15.59 0.29
CA THR A 169 -3.56 15.25 0.33
C THR A 169 -2.86 16.12 1.37
N PRO A 170 -1.61 15.83 1.76
CA PRO A 170 -0.85 16.70 2.67
C PRO A 170 -0.76 18.15 2.20
N ILE A 171 -0.88 18.39 0.89
CA ILE A 171 -0.76 19.71 0.27
C ILE A 171 -2.14 20.34 -0.02
N ARG A 172 -3.15 19.52 -0.36
CA ARG A 172 -4.50 20.00 -0.66
C ARG A 172 -5.48 19.48 0.39
N LYS A 173 -5.94 20.37 1.27
CA LYS A 173 -6.97 20.04 2.28
C LYS A 173 -8.24 19.49 1.61
N GLY A 174 -8.81 18.46 2.21
CA GLY A 174 -10.05 17.83 1.78
C GLY A 174 -11.09 17.81 2.90
N ILE A 175 -11.73 16.67 3.10
CA ILE A 175 -12.74 16.45 4.15
C ILE A 175 -12.14 16.51 5.57
N SER A 176 -12.99 16.74 6.58
CA SER A 176 -12.54 16.76 7.99
C SER A 176 -12.12 15.37 8.50
N GLY A 177 -11.40 15.30 9.63
CA GLY A 177 -10.97 14.03 10.22
C GLY A 177 -12.12 13.06 10.51
N GLY A 178 -13.20 13.54 11.15
CA GLY A 178 -14.40 12.73 11.38
C GLY A 178 -15.10 12.27 10.09
N GLN A 179 -15.11 13.11 9.05
CA GLN A 179 -15.63 12.73 7.74
C GLN A 179 -14.74 11.67 7.07
N LYS A 180 -13.41 11.79 7.19
CA LYS A 180 -12.45 10.81 6.71
C LYS A 180 -12.65 9.46 7.40
N ARG A 181 -12.91 9.46 8.71
CA ARG A 181 -13.21 8.24 9.47
C ARG A 181 -14.49 7.57 8.98
N ARG A 182 -15.57 8.34 8.79
CA ARG A 182 -16.82 7.82 8.21
C ARG A 182 -16.62 7.28 6.80
N ALA A 183 -15.82 7.94 5.96
CA ALA A 183 -15.50 7.48 4.61
C ALA A 183 -14.67 6.18 4.62
N SER A 184 -13.76 6.03 5.58
CA SER A 184 -12.98 4.80 5.80
C SER A 184 -13.89 3.63 6.17
N VAL A 185 -14.81 3.82 7.12
CA VAL A 185 -15.84 2.83 7.47
C VAL A 185 -16.74 2.52 6.27
N ALA A 186 -17.18 3.53 5.51
CA ALA A 186 -17.98 3.36 4.30
C ALA A 186 -17.30 2.45 3.26
N SER A 187 -15.99 2.66 3.05
CA SER A 187 -15.19 1.89 2.10
C SER A 187 -15.05 0.42 2.46
N GLN A 188 -15.19 0.08 3.76
CA GLN A 188 -15.21 -1.31 4.21
C GLN A 188 -16.63 -1.87 4.29
N LEU A 189 -17.66 -1.06 4.50
CA LEU A 189 -19.05 -1.54 4.48
C LEU A 189 -19.54 -1.85 3.06
N ILE A 190 -19.06 -1.14 2.05
CA ILE A 190 -19.44 -1.38 0.64
C ILE A 190 -19.00 -2.76 0.13
N THR A 191 -18.01 -3.38 0.77
CA THR A 191 -17.60 -4.77 0.48
C THR A 191 -18.60 -5.80 1.01
N SER A 192 -19.69 -5.35 1.65
CA SER A 192 -20.75 -6.17 2.25
C SER A 192 -20.25 -7.21 3.27
N PRO A 193 -19.44 -6.80 4.28
CA PRO A 193 -18.96 -7.71 5.30
C PRO A 193 -20.09 -8.16 6.21
N ARG A 194 -19.95 -9.34 6.81
CA ARG A 194 -20.82 -9.87 7.87
C ARG A 194 -20.25 -9.60 9.25
N ILE A 195 -18.92 -9.61 9.36
CA ILE A 195 -18.16 -9.29 10.57
C ILE A 195 -17.29 -8.05 10.30
N LEU A 196 -17.45 -7.00 11.10
CA LEU A 196 -16.69 -5.77 11.00
C LEU A 196 -15.80 -5.57 12.23
N PHE A 197 -14.49 -5.50 11.99
CA PHE A 197 -13.49 -5.16 13.01
C PHE A 197 -13.12 -3.69 12.89
N LEU A 198 -13.16 -2.96 14.01
CA LEU A 198 -12.82 -1.53 14.07
C LEU A 198 -11.69 -1.33 15.07
N ASP A 199 -10.52 -0.90 14.59
CA ASP A 199 -9.38 -0.62 15.45
C ASP A 199 -9.34 0.86 15.82
N GLU A 200 -9.67 1.17 17.07
CA GLU A 200 -9.76 2.52 17.62
C GLU A 200 -10.54 3.51 16.72
N PRO A 201 -11.83 3.24 16.41
CA PRO A 201 -12.66 4.07 15.53
C PRO A 201 -12.77 5.54 15.97
N THR A 202 -12.58 5.83 17.26
CA THR A 202 -12.75 7.15 17.89
C THR A 202 -11.43 7.91 18.09
N SER A 203 -10.28 7.33 17.75
CA SER A 203 -8.97 7.97 17.97
C SER A 203 -8.82 9.23 17.11
N GLY A 204 -8.33 10.32 17.73
CA GLY A 204 -8.15 11.61 17.06
C GLY A 204 -9.43 12.39 16.78
N LEU A 205 -10.58 11.94 17.30
CA LEU A 205 -11.86 12.65 17.21
C LEU A 205 -12.22 13.27 18.56
N ASP A 206 -13.03 14.34 18.52
CA ASP A 206 -13.68 14.87 19.72
C ASP A 206 -14.82 13.95 20.17
N SER A 207 -15.34 14.18 21.38
CA SER A 207 -16.37 13.34 21.99
C SER A 207 -17.66 13.30 21.17
N GLN A 208 -18.07 14.42 20.58
CA GLN A 208 -19.26 14.48 19.74
C GLN A 208 -19.06 13.72 18.43
N ALA A 209 -17.96 13.94 17.69
CA ALA A 209 -17.74 13.19 16.45
C ALA A 209 -17.55 11.69 16.72
N SER A 210 -16.94 11.32 17.84
CA SER A 210 -16.83 9.92 18.28
C SER A 210 -18.19 9.27 18.47
N TYR A 211 -19.10 9.94 19.19
CA TYR A 211 -20.47 9.47 19.37
C TYR A 211 -21.21 9.32 18.04
N GLU A 212 -21.13 10.32 17.16
CA GLU A 212 -21.78 10.27 15.85
C GLU A 212 -21.30 9.10 14.98
N VAL A 213 -19.98 8.85 14.95
CA VAL A 213 -19.40 7.71 14.23
C VAL A 213 -19.89 6.39 14.82
N MET A 214 -19.87 6.23 16.14
CA MET A 214 -20.26 4.98 16.79
C MET A 214 -21.77 4.73 16.76
N ASN A 215 -22.59 5.77 16.89
CA ASN A 215 -24.05 5.67 16.79
C ASN A 215 -24.47 5.22 15.39
N LEU A 216 -23.79 5.75 14.38
CA LEU A 216 -23.96 5.35 12.99
C LEU A 216 -23.56 3.88 12.76
N VAL A 217 -22.39 3.47 13.26
CA VAL A 217 -21.94 2.08 13.24
C VAL A 217 -22.96 1.16 13.92
N LYS A 218 -23.48 1.55 15.09
CA LYS A 218 -24.52 0.80 15.82
C LYS A 218 -25.82 0.70 15.04
N THR A 219 -26.26 1.78 14.41
CA THR A 219 -27.46 1.80 13.55
C THR A 219 -27.32 0.83 12.38
N ILE A 220 -26.14 0.81 11.76
CA ILE A 220 -25.80 -0.12 10.66
C ILE A 220 -25.73 -1.57 11.17
N ALA A 221 -25.16 -1.79 12.36
CA ALA A 221 -25.09 -3.11 12.99
C ALA A 221 -26.49 -3.73 13.14
N VAL A 222 -27.42 -2.96 13.71
CA VAL A 222 -28.80 -3.39 13.92
C VAL A 222 -29.55 -3.52 12.59
N LYS A 223 -29.45 -2.51 11.72
CA LYS A 223 -30.19 -2.49 10.45
C LYS A 223 -29.81 -3.63 9.53
N PHE A 224 -28.53 -4.01 9.47
CA PHE A 224 -28.03 -5.04 8.56
C PHE A 224 -27.62 -6.33 9.26
N ASN A 225 -27.90 -6.44 10.56
CA ASN A 225 -27.58 -7.61 11.38
C ASN A 225 -26.07 -7.97 11.40
N LEU A 226 -25.19 -6.96 11.36
CA LEU A 226 -23.74 -7.16 11.33
C LEU A 226 -23.20 -7.51 12.72
N ILE A 227 -22.13 -8.30 12.75
CA ILE A 227 -21.33 -8.51 13.97
C ILE A 227 -20.24 -7.44 13.99
N ILE A 228 -20.17 -6.64 15.06
CA ILE A 228 -19.16 -5.57 15.17
C ILE A 228 -18.29 -5.77 16.41
N ILE A 229 -16.98 -5.72 16.21
CA ILE A 229 -15.99 -5.79 17.29
C ILE A 229 -15.09 -4.56 17.16
N ALA A 230 -15.14 -3.68 18.15
CA ALA A 230 -14.39 -2.44 18.14
C ALA A 230 -13.43 -2.34 19.33
N SER A 231 -12.14 -2.09 19.10
CA SER A 231 -11.24 -1.65 20.16
C SER A 231 -11.52 -0.18 20.46
N ILE A 232 -11.78 0.18 21.72
CA ILE A 232 -12.00 1.58 22.11
C ILE A 232 -11.16 1.93 23.33
N HIS A 233 -10.56 3.11 23.27
CA HIS A 233 -9.82 3.71 24.37
C HIS A 233 -10.64 4.88 24.94
N GLN A 234 -10.97 4.81 26.24
CA GLN A 234 -11.64 5.86 27.02
C GLN A 234 -12.86 6.53 26.34
N PRO A 235 -13.96 5.79 26.10
CA PRO A 235 -15.17 6.38 25.52
C PRO A 235 -15.90 7.29 26.51
N SER A 236 -16.63 8.29 25.98
CA SER A 236 -17.64 8.99 26.76
C SER A 236 -18.75 8.03 27.22
N THR A 237 -19.44 8.33 28.32
CA THR A 237 -20.57 7.52 28.81
C THR A 237 -21.63 7.30 27.72
N THR A 238 -21.94 8.33 26.91
CA THR A 238 -22.89 8.23 25.80
C THR A 238 -22.43 7.24 24.73
N THR A 239 -21.14 7.25 24.39
CA THR A 239 -20.56 6.33 23.41
C THR A 239 -20.47 4.91 23.96
N PHE A 240 -20.12 4.78 25.24
CA PHE A 240 -20.01 3.49 25.93
C PHE A 240 -21.36 2.75 25.99
N ASN A 241 -22.45 3.48 26.21
CA ASN A 241 -23.80 2.92 26.26
C ASN A 241 -24.33 2.43 24.90
N LEU A 242 -23.64 2.68 23.78
CA LEU A 242 -24.01 2.15 22.47
C LEU A 242 -23.62 0.67 22.29
N PHE A 243 -22.72 0.15 23.14
CA PHE A 243 -22.25 -1.22 23.07
C PHE A 243 -23.19 -2.18 23.80
N ASP A 244 -23.38 -3.36 23.22
CA ASP A 244 -24.17 -4.42 23.86
C ASP A 244 -23.32 -5.21 24.85
N LYS A 245 -22.06 -5.45 24.48
CA LYS A 245 -21.11 -6.24 25.25
C LYS A 245 -19.78 -5.52 25.46
N LEU A 246 -19.09 -5.88 26.53
CA LEU A 246 -17.74 -5.45 26.86
C LEU A 246 -16.85 -6.68 27.08
N LEU A 247 -15.71 -6.70 26.41
CA LEU A 247 -14.56 -7.53 26.75
C LEU A 247 -13.45 -6.62 27.29
N LEU A 248 -13.19 -6.71 28.58
CA LEU A 248 -12.17 -5.95 29.29
C LEU A 248 -10.93 -6.83 29.49
N LEU A 249 -9.79 -6.38 28.97
CA LEU A 249 -8.50 -7.04 29.13
C LEU A 249 -7.59 -6.29 30.11
N SER A 250 -6.84 -7.04 30.90
CA SER A 250 -5.72 -6.53 31.69
C SER A 250 -4.58 -7.53 31.72
N GLY A 251 -3.34 -7.08 31.50
CA GLY A 251 -2.16 -7.96 31.45
C GLY A 251 -2.27 -9.14 30.46
N GLY A 252 -3.11 -9.05 29.43
CA GLY A 252 -3.36 -10.14 28.48
C GLY A 252 -4.39 -11.18 28.92
N LYS A 253 -5.00 -11.02 30.10
CA LYS A 253 -6.06 -11.86 30.65
C LYS A 253 -7.41 -11.13 30.60
N THR A 254 -8.49 -11.90 30.62
CA THR A 254 -9.85 -11.36 30.69
C THR A 254 -10.17 -10.90 32.11
N ALA A 255 -10.53 -9.62 32.28
CA ALA A 255 -11.05 -9.08 33.53
C ALA A 255 -12.59 -9.09 33.57
N TYR A 256 -13.24 -8.93 32.40
CA TYR A 256 -14.69 -9.01 32.27
C TYR A 256 -15.09 -9.35 30.84
N ASN A 257 -16.08 -10.22 30.64
CA ASN A 257 -16.68 -10.47 29.32
C ASN A 257 -18.19 -10.70 29.42
N GLY A 258 -18.98 -9.66 29.13
CA GLY A 258 -20.44 -9.75 29.26
C GLY A 258 -21.17 -8.52 28.77
N ALA A 259 -22.46 -8.43 29.09
CA ALA A 259 -23.30 -7.29 28.71
C ALA A 259 -22.88 -6.01 29.46
N VAL A 260 -22.92 -4.86 28.80
CA VAL A 260 -22.53 -3.58 29.41
C VAL A 260 -23.35 -3.25 30.66
N SER A 261 -24.62 -3.64 30.69
CA SER A 261 -25.51 -3.49 31.85
C SER A 261 -25.10 -4.33 33.07
N GLY A 262 -24.37 -5.43 32.87
CA GLY A 262 -23.95 -6.34 33.93
C GLY A 262 -22.68 -5.91 34.68
N ILE A 263 -21.98 -4.89 34.18
CA ILE A 263 -20.68 -4.46 34.70
C ILE A 263 -20.79 -4.02 36.16
N GLN A 264 -21.76 -3.17 36.48
CA GLN A 264 -21.92 -2.61 37.82
C GLN A 264 -22.13 -3.71 38.87
N LEU A 265 -22.94 -4.73 38.54
CA LEU A 265 -23.20 -5.87 39.42
C LEU A 265 -21.94 -6.72 39.64
N HIS A 266 -21.17 -6.98 38.58
CA HIS A 266 -19.96 -7.77 38.66
C HIS A 266 -18.90 -7.11 39.56
N PHE A 267 -18.57 -5.84 39.31
CA PHE A 267 -17.58 -5.12 40.11
C PHE A 267 -18.05 -4.87 41.55
N ALA A 268 -19.35 -4.64 41.77
CA ALA A 268 -19.92 -4.52 43.12
C ALA A 268 -19.79 -5.82 43.91
N SER A 269 -19.93 -6.99 43.26
CA SER A 269 -19.75 -8.31 43.92
C SER A 269 -18.32 -8.55 44.41
N MET A 270 -17.33 -7.88 43.79
CA MET A 270 -15.92 -7.90 44.21
C MET A 270 -15.58 -6.81 45.25
N GLY A 271 -16.56 -6.00 45.66
CA GLY A 271 -16.37 -4.90 46.61
C GLY A 271 -16.05 -3.55 45.97
N TYR A 272 -16.02 -3.45 44.64
CA TYR A 272 -15.77 -2.20 43.91
C TYR A 272 -17.09 -1.53 43.51
N ARG A 273 -17.52 -0.54 44.30
CA ARG A 273 -18.73 0.25 43.99
C ARG A 273 -18.38 1.43 43.10
N MET A 274 -19.00 1.49 41.92
CA MET A 274 -18.85 2.60 40.99
C MET A 274 -19.52 3.87 41.53
N PRO A 275 -18.81 5.00 41.63
CA PRO A 275 -19.40 6.29 41.98
C PRO A 275 -20.40 6.78 40.93
N GLN A 276 -21.47 7.47 41.36
CA GLN A 276 -22.56 7.88 40.46
C GLN A 276 -22.17 8.98 39.44
N TYR A 277 -21.17 9.80 39.76
CA TYR A 277 -20.76 10.95 38.96
C TYR A 277 -19.47 10.72 38.16
N ILE A 278 -19.04 9.47 38.04
CA ILE A 278 -17.84 9.09 37.28
C ILE A 278 -18.27 8.26 36.07
N ASN A 279 -17.60 8.45 34.95
CA ASN A 279 -17.80 7.64 33.77
C ASN A 279 -17.47 6.16 34.09
N PRO A 280 -18.43 5.21 33.94
CA PRO A 280 -18.19 3.81 34.25
C PRO A 280 -17.01 3.23 33.47
N ALA A 281 -16.84 3.64 32.21
CA ALA A 281 -15.76 3.20 31.33
C ALA A 281 -14.39 3.66 31.83
N GLU A 282 -14.31 4.85 32.43
CA GLU A 282 -13.09 5.41 33.00
C GLU A 282 -12.75 4.73 34.32
N TYR A 283 -13.75 4.55 35.20
CA TYR A 283 -13.57 3.87 36.49
C TYR A 283 -13.06 2.44 36.34
N ILE A 284 -13.67 1.64 35.45
CA ILE A 284 -13.20 0.25 35.24
C ILE A 284 -11.81 0.22 34.62
N MET A 285 -11.47 1.18 33.76
CA MET A 285 -10.14 1.28 33.14
C MET A 285 -9.07 1.63 34.16
N GLU A 286 -9.36 2.55 35.09
CA GLU A 286 -8.48 2.89 36.22
C GLU A 286 -8.27 1.67 37.12
N LEU A 287 -9.36 0.94 37.44
CA LEU A 287 -9.31 -0.22 38.31
C LEU A 287 -8.44 -1.36 37.75
N VAL A 288 -8.46 -1.57 36.44
CA VAL A 288 -7.67 -2.66 35.82
C VAL A 288 -6.27 -2.24 35.36
N ASN A 289 -5.87 -1.00 35.62
CA ASN A 289 -4.56 -0.46 35.23
C ASN A 289 -3.54 -0.59 36.37
N ASP A 290 -2.39 -1.18 36.09
CA ASP A 290 -1.29 -1.39 37.03
C ASP A 290 -0.18 -0.32 36.93
N ASP A 291 -0.12 0.44 35.84
CA ASP A 291 1.01 1.33 35.50
C ASP A 291 1.26 2.49 36.50
N PHE A 292 0.26 2.92 37.28
CA PHE A 292 0.34 4.13 38.11
C PHE A 292 0.43 3.88 39.62
N VAL A 293 0.46 2.61 40.05
CA VAL A 293 0.57 2.26 41.47
C VAL A 293 2.05 2.08 41.82
N ARG A 294 2.59 2.99 42.64
CA ARG A 294 4.03 3.09 43.01
C ARG A 294 4.64 1.88 43.75
N ASP A 295 3.87 0.82 44.01
CA ASP A 295 4.27 -0.35 44.79
C ASP A 295 3.93 -1.64 44.00
N ASP A 296 4.84 -2.04 43.10
CA ASP A 296 4.68 -3.11 42.10
C ASP A 296 4.10 -4.43 42.68
N SER A 297 4.42 -4.73 43.93
CA SER A 297 3.96 -5.95 44.62
C SER A 297 2.46 -5.95 44.96
N LYS A 298 1.88 -4.78 45.27
CA LYS A 298 0.45 -4.62 45.57
C LYS A 298 -0.39 -4.43 44.30
N SER A 299 0.21 -3.90 43.24
CA SER A 299 -0.44 -3.68 41.93
C SER A 299 -0.72 -5.00 41.21
N ALA A 300 0.30 -5.88 41.13
CA ALA A 300 0.16 -7.17 40.45
C ALA A 300 -0.90 -8.06 41.13
N SER A 301 -0.91 -8.09 42.46
CA SER A 301 -1.90 -8.86 43.23
C SER A 301 -3.33 -8.31 43.10
N HIS A 302 -3.51 -7.02 42.84
CA HIS A 302 -4.83 -6.42 42.62
C HIS A 302 -5.43 -6.85 41.27
N VAL A 303 -4.66 -6.70 40.18
CA VAL A 303 -5.10 -7.09 38.85
C VAL A 303 -5.31 -8.59 38.76
N GLU A 304 -4.41 -9.38 39.37
CA GLU A 304 -4.53 -10.84 39.42
C GLU A 304 -5.83 -11.25 40.10
N ARG A 305 -6.18 -10.67 41.25
CA ARG A 305 -7.47 -10.91 41.93
C ARG A 305 -8.68 -10.60 41.04
N ILE A 306 -8.65 -9.53 40.26
CA ILE A 306 -9.77 -9.19 39.35
C ILE A 306 -9.86 -10.21 38.23
N THR A 307 -8.73 -10.59 37.63
CA THR A 307 -8.70 -11.58 36.53
C THR A 307 -9.05 -13.00 36.99
N GLU A 308 -8.70 -13.37 38.23
CA GLU A 308 -9.06 -14.66 38.83
C GLU A 308 -10.53 -14.72 39.27
N ALA A 309 -11.10 -13.58 39.68
CA ALA A 309 -12.51 -13.48 40.03
C ALA A 309 -13.43 -13.63 38.80
N TRP A 310 -12.91 -13.45 37.59
CA TRP A 310 -13.66 -13.69 36.36
C TRP A 310 -13.91 -15.19 36.15
N ASN A 311 -15.14 -15.62 36.46
CA ASN A 311 -15.60 -16.98 36.21
C ASN A 311 -16.31 -17.06 34.85
N GLY A 312 -15.62 -17.59 33.83
CA GLY A 312 -16.10 -17.71 32.45
C GLY A 312 -17.21 -18.74 32.21
N THR A 313 -17.71 -19.44 33.23
CA THR A 313 -18.67 -20.56 33.06
C THR A 313 -19.96 -20.21 32.30
N VAL A 314 -20.47 -18.98 32.41
CA VAL A 314 -21.65 -18.53 31.64
C VAL A 314 -21.29 -18.40 30.16
N LEU A 315 -20.11 -17.85 29.88
CA LEU A 315 -19.60 -17.64 28.53
C LEU A 315 -19.29 -18.98 27.85
N GLU A 316 -18.68 -19.93 28.57
CA GLU A 316 -18.42 -21.29 28.06
C GLU A 316 -19.70 -21.97 27.59
N LYS A 317 -20.77 -21.92 28.42
CA LYS A 317 -22.09 -22.47 28.07
C LYS A 317 -22.68 -21.80 26.84
N ASP A 318 -22.51 -20.49 26.70
CA ASP A 318 -22.98 -19.74 25.53
C ASP A 318 -22.22 -20.15 24.27
N ILE A 319 -20.89 -20.31 24.34
CA ILE A 319 -20.13 -20.78 23.17
C ILE A 319 -20.48 -22.24 22.84
N ASP A 320 -20.72 -23.09 23.84
CA ASP A 320 -21.13 -24.49 23.64
C ASP A 320 -22.49 -24.59 22.94
N ARG A 321 -23.45 -23.73 23.31
CA ARG A 321 -24.74 -23.64 22.61
C ARG A 321 -24.57 -23.30 21.14
N GLU A 322 -23.73 -22.32 20.81
CA GLU A 322 -23.47 -21.92 19.42
C GLU A 322 -22.79 -23.04 18.62
N ALA A 323 -21.86 -23.79 19.24
CA ALA A 323 -21.20 -24.93 18.61
C ALA A 323 -22.18 -26.09 18.30
N VAL A 324 -23.22 -26.28 19.12
CA VAL A 324 -24.24 -27.31 18.87
C VAL A 324 -25.18 -26.91 17.74
N VAL A 325 -25.61 -25.64 17.67
CA VAL A 325 -26.49 -25.13 16.61
C VAL A 325 -25.84 -25.24 15.23
N ALA A 326 -24.51 -25.10 15.16
CA ALA A 326 -23.69 -25.26 13.96
C ALA A 326 -23.91 -26.56 13.19
N SER A 327 -24.15 -27.66 13.92
CA SER A 327 -24.22 -29.02 13.36
C SER A 327 -25.41 -29.20 12.39
N TYR A 328 -26.34 -28.25 12.34
CA TYR A 328 -27.55 -28.29 11.52
C TYR A 328 -27.58 -27.28 10.37
N THR A 329 -26.58 -26.40 10.25
CA THR A 329 -26.53 -25.35 9.22
C THR A 329 -25.26 -25.48 8.40
N THR A 330 -25.38 -25.95 7.16
CA THR A 330 -24.28 -25.89 6.18
C THR A 330 -24.08 -24.45 5.73
N ILE A 331 -22.85 -23.96 5.83
CA ILE A 331 -22.46 -22.67 5.25
C ILE A 331 -22.18 -22.91 3.77
N ASP A 332 -23.23 -22.94 2.96
CA ASP A 332 -23.10 -22.82 1.51
C ASP A 332 -23.02 -21.34 1.17
N GLU A 333 -21.84 -20.83 0.84
CA GLU A 333 -21.74 -19.55 0.13
C GLU A 333 -20.46 -19.45 -0.71
N GLU A 334 -20.60 -19.75 -2.00
CA GLU A 334 -19.72 -19.24 -3.06
C GLU A 334 -19.98 -17.73 -3.21
N GLN A 335 -19.31 -16.89 -2.41
CA GLN A 335 -19.23 -15.48 -2.74
C GLN A 335 -18.27 -15.29 -3.92
N THR A 336 -18.86 -15.20 -5.11
CA THR A 336 -18.16 -14.86 -6.35
C THR A 336 -17.46 -13.51 -6.20
N LYS A 337 -16.13 -13.50 -6.11
CA LYS A 337 -15.32 -12.28 -6.11
C LYS A 337 -15.32 -11.61 -7.49
N ALA A 338 -14.91 -10.34 -7.55
CA ALA A 338 -14.62 -9.68 -8.81
C ALA A 338 -13.63 -10.53 -9.65
N SER A 339 -13.86 -10.61 -10.97
CA SER A 339 -13.04 -11.47 -11.82
C SER A 339 -11.56 -11.07 -11.75
N PRO A 340 -10.63 -12.00 -11.57
CA PRO A 340 -9.21 -11.69 -11.34
C PRO A 340 -8.56 -10.91 -12.48
N PHE A 341 -9.07 -11.05 -13.71
CA PHE A 341 -8.57 -10.34 -14.90
C PHE A 341 -9.03 -8.89 -15.00
N LEU A 342 -10.18 -8.53 -14.43
CA LEU A 342 -10.67 -7.14 -14.44
C LEU A 342 -10.00 -6.27 -13.37
N ILE A 343 -9.48 -6.88 -12.29
CA ILE A 343 -8.88 -6.16 -11.17
C ILE A 343 -7.71 -5.25 -11.62
N PRO A 344 -6.72 -5.70 -12.41
CA PRO A 344 -5.64 -4.83 -12.88
C PRO A 344 -6.17 -3.62 -13.66
N LEU A 345 -7.19 -3.80 -14.51
CA LEU A 345 -7.79 -2.72 -15.29
C LEU A 345 -8.49 -1.68 -14.39
N ILE A 346 -9.15 -2.15 -13.32
CA ILE A 346 -9.78 -1.29 -12.32
C ILE A 346 -8.72 -0.45 -11.60
N LEU A 347 -7.61 -1.09 -11.21
CA LEU A 347 -6.49 -0.42 -10.56
C LEU A 347 -5.82 0.60 -11.48
N VAL A 348 -5.60 0.26 -12.76
CA VAL A 348 -5.07 1.22 -13.75
C VAL A 348 -5.99 2.44 -13.89
N HIS A 349 -7.31 2.22 -13.99
CA HIS A 349 -8.27 3.33 -14.05
C HIS A 349 -8.20 4.21 -12.79
N ARG A 350 -8.13 3.60 -11.61
CA ARG A 350 -7.96 4.32 -10.33
C ARG A 350 -6.67 5.13 -10.30
N SER A 351 -5.55 4.49 -10.65
CA SER A 351 -4.22 5.10 -10.67
C SER A 351 -4.11 6.21 -11.71
N PHE A 352 -4.83 6.13 -12.83
CA PHE A 352 -4.90 7.21 -13.82
C PHE A 352 -5.58 8.46 -13.25
N ILE A 353 -6.73 8.31 -12.59
CA ILE A 353 -7.41 9.43 -11.90
C ILE A 353 -6.51 10.00 -10.80
N LYS A 354 -5.84 9.13 -10.02
CA LYS A 354 -4.88 9.53 -8.99
C LYS A 354 -3.76 10.37 -9.60
N SER A 355 -3.09 9.86 -10.63
CA SER A 355 -1.91 10.47 -11.25
C SER A 355 -2.22 11.79 -11.94
N TYR A 356 -3.39 11.91 -12.58
CA TYR A 356 -3.81 13.17 -13.18
C TYR A 356 -4.09 14.28 -12.14
N ARG A 357 -4.65 13.93 -10.97
CA ARG A 357 -5.03 14.90 -9.94
C ARG A 357 -3.95 15.16 -8.88
N ASP A 358 -3.00 14.24 -8.74
CA ASP A 358 -1.84 14.40 -7.86
C ASP A 358 -0.72 15.16 -8.58
N ILE A 359 -0.93 16.47 -8.63
CA ILE A 359 -0.05 17.48 -9.22
C ILE A 359 1.38 17.37 -8.66
N VAL A 360 1.52 17.06 -7.37
CA VAL A 360 2.78 17.20 -6.65
C VAL A 360 3.75 16.10 -7.03
N ALA A 361 3.31 14.84 -7.07
CA ALA A 361 4.20 13.71 -7.33
C ALA A 361 4.71 13.70 -8.79
N TYR A 362 3.86 14.01 -9.77
CA TYR A 362 4.21 13.87 -11.19
C TYR A 362 4.76 15.16 -11.81
N GLN A 363 4.25 16.35 -11.45
CA GLN A 363 4.73 17.60 -12.06
C GLN A 363 6.10 18.01 -11.55
N ILE A 364 6.39 17.82 -10.26
CA ILE A 364 7.72 18.08 -9.70
C ILE A 364 8.76 17.23 -10.41
N ARG A 365 8.44 15.95 -10.70
CA ARG A 365 9.31 15.05 -11.45
C ARG A 365 9.58 15.58 -12.87
N ILE A 366 8.55 15.99 -13.60
CA ILE A 366 8.72 16.61 -14.93
C ILE A 366 9.62 17.85 -14.85
N ALA A 367 9.38 18.75 -13.88
CA ALA A 367 10.18 19.96 -13.71
C ALA A 367 11.66 19.65 -13.40
N MET A 368 11.92 18.66 -12.53
CA MET A 368 13.27 18.19 -12.22
C MET A 368 14.01 17.65 -13.44
N TYR A 369 13.36 16.83 -14.27
CA TYR A 369 13.95 16.31 -15.50
C TYR A 369 14.17 17.39 -16.56
N MET A 370 13.26 18.36 -16.66
CA MET A 370 13.43 19.52 -17.54
C MET A 370 14.62 20.38 -17.11
N GLY A 371 14.79 20.60 -15.80
CA GLY A 371 15.97 21.26 -15.25
C GLY A 371 17.27 20.54 -15.61
N LEU A 372 17.28 19.20 -15.50
CA LEU A 372 18.43 18.37 -15.92
C LEU A 372 18.69 18.48 -17.44
N ALA A 373 17.64 18.50 -18.26
CA ALA A 373 17.74 18.63 -19.72
C ALA A 373 18.39 19.96 -20.13
N ILE A 374 17.95 21.06 -19.52
CA ILE A 374 18.50 22.41 -19.76
C ILE A 374 19.95 22.47 -19.29
N MET A 375 20.24 21.95 -18.10
CA MET A 375 21.61 21.91 -17.56
C MET A 375 22.55 21.12 -18.48
N MET A 376 22.16 19.92 -18.90
CA MET A 376 22.94 19.12 -19.85
C MET A 376 23.12 19.84 -21.19
N GLY A 377 22.03 20.34 -21.79
CA GLY A 377 22.08 21.00 -23.09
C GLY A 377 22.93 22.27 -23.12
N THR A 378 23.03 22.98 -21.98
CA THR A 378 23.83 24.21 -21.86
C THR A 378 25.29 23.95 -21.50
N VAL A 379 25.60 22.92 -20.72
CA VAL A 379 26.99 22.52 -20.42
C VAL A 379 27.69 22.01 -21.68
N TRP A 380 26.99 21.23 -22.51
CA TRP A 380 27.50 20.69 -23.77
C TRP A 380 26.87 21.39 -24.97
N LEU A 381 26.91 22.73 -24.97
CA LEU A 381 26.20 23.54 -25.96
C LEU A 381 26.85 23.45 -27.35
N ARG A 382 26.05 23.02 -28.34
CA ARG A 382 26.34 23.05 -29.79
C ARG A 382 27.75 22.60 -30.16
N LEU A 383 28.09 21.37 -29.79
CA LEU A 383 29.40 20.82 -30.05
C LEU A 383 29.62 20.56 -31.55
N ALA A 384 30.75 21.01 -32.08
CA ALA A 384 31.15 20.81 -33.48
C ALA A 384 31.74 19.40 -33.71
N PRO A 385 31.60 18.81 -34.92
CA PRO A 385 32.14 17.48 -35.27
C PRO A 385 33.67 17.49 -35.47
N GLU A 386 34.40 17.86 -34.42
CA GLU A 386 35.86 17.97 -34.39
C GLU A 386 36.46 16.99 -33.38
N GLN A 387 37.70 16.55 -33.59
CA GLN A 387 38.34 15.57 -32.72
C GLN A 387 38.38 15.97 -31.24
N LYS A 388 38.54 17.27 -30.93
CA LYS A 388 38.56 17.81 -29.55
C LYS A 388 37.25 17.59 -28.79
N ASN A 389 36.13 17.45 -29.50
CA ASN A 389 34.80 17.33 -28.92
C ASN A 389 34.33 15.87 -28.75
N ILE A 390 35.07 14.88 -29.27
CA ILE A 390 34.69 13.46 -29.18
C ILE A 390 34.53 13.00 -27.71
N GLN A 391 35.45 13.42 -26.83
CA GLN A 391 35.35 13.14 -25.41
C GLN A 391 34.16 13.86 -24.77
N SER A 392 33.95 15.14 -25.08
CA SER A 392 32.82 15.92 -24.59
C SER A 392 31.47 15.31 -24.96
N TRP A 393 31.37 14.73 -26.16
CA TRP A 393 30.20 13.98 -26.62
C TRP A 393 29.95 12.73 -25.79
N SER A 394 31.01 11.96 -25.56
CA SER A 394 30.96 10.73 -24.77
C SER A 394 30.55 11.03 -23.33
N ASN A 395 31.08 12.12 -22.75
CA ASN A 395 30.71 12.63 -21.43
C ASN A 395 29.23 13.05 -21.37
N SER A 396 28.74 13.75 -22.40
CA SER A 396 27.34 14.18 -22.50
C SER A 396 26.39 12.98 -22.55
N ILE A 397 26.71 11.96 -23.37
CA ILE A 397 25.93 10.71 -23.47
C ILE A 397 25.88 9.99 -22.11
N PHE A 398 27.04 9.82 -21.46
CA PHE A 398 27.12 9.20 -20.14
C PHE A 398 26.29 9.99 -19.11
N PHE A 399 26.47 11.30 -19.05
CA PHE A 399 25.76 12.16 -18.11
C PHE A 399 24.26 12.10 -18.33
N GLY A 400 23.81 12.20 -19.58
CA GLY A 400 22.40 12.17 -19.96
C GLY A 400 21.71 10.87 -19.55
N GLY A 401 22.29 9.71 -19.86
CA GLY A 401 21.73 8.41 -19.45
C GLY A 401 21.81 8.19 -17.93
N ALA A 402 23.00 8.31 -17.35
CA ALA A 402 23.23 7.98 -15.95
C ALA A 402 22.41 8.86 -14.99
N PHE A 403 22.36 10.18 -15.20
CA PHE A 403 21.60 11.07 -14.32
C PHE A 403 20.09 10.98 -14.53
N MET A 404 19.63 10.66 -15.75
CA MET A 404 18.21 10.37 -15.98
C MET A 404 17.75 9.18 -15.13
N SER A 405 18.54 8.10 -15.13
CA SER A 405 18.32 6.93 -14.29
C SER A 405 18.47 7.20 -12.80
N PHE A 406 19.48 7.97 -12.39
CA PHE A 406 19.68 8.35 -10.99
C PHE A 406 18.47 9.09 -10.42
N MET A 407 17.88 9.99 -11.21
CA MET A 407 16.71 10.79 -10.80
C MET A 407 15.42 9.97 -10.65
N ALA A 408 15.39 8.70 -11.11
CA ALA A 408 14.25 7.81 -10.88
C ALA A 408 13.96 7.56 -9.39
N VAL A 409 14.96 7.79 -8.52
CA VAL A 409 14.85 7.77 -7.05
C VAL A 409 13.73 8.69 -6.52
N ALA A 410 13.39 9.77 -7.24
CA ALA A 410 12.30 10.67 -6.88
C ALA A 410 10.91 9.98 -6.86
N TYR A 411 10.78 8.78 -7.45
CA TYR A 411 9.54 8.00 -7.45
C TYR A 411 9.26 7.23 -6.14
N ILE A 412 10.28 7.06 -5.27
CA ILE A 412 10.16 6.28 -4.03
C ILE A 412 8.96 6.72 -3.15
N PRO A 413 8.74 8.01 -2.84
CA PRO A 413 7.63 8.42 -1.99
C PRO A 413 6.26 8.02 -2.55
N ALA A 414 6.05 8.22 -3.85
CA ALA A 414 4.79 7.88 -4.52
C ALA A 414 4.52 6.37 -4.49
N TYR A 415 5.56 5.55 -4.73
CA TYR A 415 5.44 4.10 -4.63
C TYR A 415 5.15 3.62 -3.20
N LEU A 416 5.78 4.22 -2.18
CA LEU A 416 5.56 3.85 -0.78
C LEU A 416 4.13 4.14 -0.32
N GLU A 417 3.55 5.26 -0.75
CA GLU A 417 2.14 5.58 -0.51
C GLU A 417 1.21 4.53 -1.13
N ASP A 418 1.43 4.18 -2.41
CA ASP A 418 0.65 3.16 -3.10
C ASP A 418 0.82 1.76 -2.45
N HIS A 419 2.02 1.46 -1.97
CA HIS A 419 2.30 0.21 -1.26
C HIS A 419 1.55 0.11 0.08
N GLN A 420 1.38 1.21 0.81
CA GLN A 420 0.60 1.22 2.06
C GLN A 420 -0.89 0.93 1.81
N ILE A 421 -1.47 1.55 0.78
CA ILE A 421 -2.86 1.29 0.37
C ILE A 421 -3.00 -0.17 -0.07
N TYR A 422 -2.08 -0.66 -0.89
CA TYR A 422 -2.06 -2.06 -1.32
C TYR A 422 -2.00 -3.05 -0.15
N LYS A 423 -1.16 -2.78 0.86
CA LYS A 423 -1.05 -3.65 2.04
C LYS A 423 -2.41 -3.82 2.74
N LYS A 424 -3.11 -2.70 2.97
CA LYS A 424 -4.46 -2.69 3.56
C LYS A 424 -5.47 -3.45 2.69
N GLU A 425 -5.54 -3.14 1.40
CA GLU A 425 -6.50 -3.74 0.48
C GLU A 425 -6.26 -5.26 0.30
N ARG A 426 -4.99 -5.70 0.34
CA ARG A 426 -4.62 -7.12 0.32
C ARG A 426 -5.00 -7.84 1.61
N GLN A 427 -4.81 -7.21 2.78
CA GLN A 427 -5.21 -7.80 4.06
C GLN A 427 -6.74 -7.96 4.17
N ASN A 428 -7.52 -7.07 3.54
CA ASN A 428 -8.97 -7.22 3.38
C ASN A 428 -9.38 -8.12 2.20
N GLY A 429 -8.43 -8.81 1.55
CA GLY A 429 -8.72 -9.85 0.57
C GLY A 429 -9.21 -9.36 -0.80
N LEU A 430 -9.01 -8.08 -1.14
CA LEU A 430 -9.49 -7.48 -2.39
C LEU A 430 -8.67 -7.91 -3.62
N TYR A 431 -7.34 -7.85 -3.55
CA TYR A 431 -6.47 -8.24 -4.66
C TYR A 431 -5.05 -8.65 -4.24
N GLY A 432 -4.34 -9.32 -5.16
CA GLY A 432 -2.99 -9.85 -4.96
C GLY A 432 -1.85 -9.00 -5.53
N PRO A 433 -0.58 -9.40 -5.27
CA PRO A 433 0.62 -8.65 -5.69
C PRO A 433 0.76 -8.48 -7.20
N ALA A 434 0.29 -9.45 -8.00
CA ALA A 434 0.39 -9.37 -9.46
C ALA A 434 -0.45 -8.22 -10.02
N ALA A 435 -1.71 -8.08 -9.56
CA ALA A 435 -2.59 -7.03 -10.03
C ALA A 435 -2.07 -5.63 -9.65
N PHE A 436 -1.49 -5.50 -8.46
CA PHE A 436 -0.83 -4.27 -8.01
C PHE A 436 0.33 -3.87 -8.93
N LEU A 437 1.29 -4.77 -9.14
CA LEU A 437 2.51 -4.45 -9.89
C LEU A 437 2.25 -4.24 -11.38
N VAL A 438 1.32 -4.99 -11.97
CA VAL A 438 0.92 -4.77 -13.37
C VAL A 438 0.27 -3.40 -13.53
N ALA A 439 -0.66 -3.02 -12.64
CA ALA A 439 -1.28 -1.71 -12.70
C ALA A 439 -0.27 -0.58 -12.48
N ASN A 440 0.66 -0.74 -11.53
CA ASN A 440 1.75 0.19 -11.25
C ASN A 440 2.70 0.35 -12.45
N PHE A 441 3.03 -0.75 -13.14
CA PHE A 441 3.89 -0.71 -14.32
C PHE A 441 3.22 0.02 -15.48
N LEU A 442 1.96 -0.33 -15.79
CA LEU A 442 1.22 0.23 -16.93
C LEU A 442 0.97 1.74 -16.78
N ILE A 443 0.68 2.23 -15.57
CA ILE A 443 0.48 3.66 -15.34
C ILE A 443 1.79 4.46 -15.50
N GLY A 444 2.94 3.87 -15.19
CA GLY A 444 4.24 4.55 -15.32
C GLY A 444 4.67 4.79 -16.77
N LEU A 445 4.38 3.85 -17.68
CA LEU A 445 4.82 3.89 -19.08
C LEU A 445 4.53 5.20 -19.84
N PRO A 446 3.30 5.76 -19.85
CA PRO A 446 3.02 7.01 -20.59
C PRO A 446 3.72 8.22 -19.99
N TYR A 447 3.86 8.29 -18.66
CA TYR A 447 4.54 9.40 -17.99
C TYR A 447 6.04 9.37 -18.22
N LEU A 448 6.65 8.18 -18.16
CA LEU A 448 8.06 8.00 -18.49
C LEU A 448 8.34 8.37 -19.95
N PHE A 449 7.47 7.98 -20.87
CA PHE A 449 7.60 8.34 -22.28
C PHE A 449 7.53 9.86 -22.48
N LEU A 450 6.57 10.53 -21.84
CA LEU A 450 6.47 12.00 -21.88
C LEU A 450 7.75 12.67 -21.35
N ILE A 451 8.27 12.22 -20.21
CA ILE A 451 9.52 12.73 -19.63
C ILE A 451 10.69 12.56 -20.61
N THR A 452 10.81 11.39 -21.24
CA THR A 452 11.91 11.12 -22.19
C THR A 452 11.86 12.01 -23.42
N ILE A 453 10.68 12.27 -23.96
CA ILE A 453 10.51 13.17 -25.11
C ILE A 453 10.88 14.59 -24.71
N LEU A 454 10.32 15.09 -23.60
CA LEU A 454 10.57 16.45 -23.14
C LEU A 454 12.07 16.70 -22.88
N PHE A 455 12.74 15.74 -22.22
CA PHE A 455 14.18 15.78 -22.01
C PHE A 455 14.94 15.78 -23.34
N SER A 456 14.59 14.87 -24.26
CA SER A 456 15.28 14.69 -25.53
C SER A 456 15.12 15.91 -26.46
N VAL A 457 13.95 16.53 -26.52
CA VAL A 457 13.72 17.72 -27.35
C VAL A 457 14.62 18.90 -26.93
N ILE A 458 15.03 18.97 -25.66
CA ILE A 458 15.93 20.02 -25.19
C ILE A 458 17.38 19.59 -25.34
N ALA A 459 17.75 18.48 -24.69
CA ALA A 459 19.14 18.05 -24.61
C ALA A 459 19.72 17.65 -25.97
N TYR A 460 18.92 16.97 -26.82
CA TYR A 460 19.42 16.45 -28.09
C TYR A 460 19.84 17.56 -29.06
N TRP A 461 18.96 18.54 -29.23
CA TRP A 461 19.15 19.63 -30.18
C TRP A 461 20.10 20.71 -29.64
N LEU A 462 20.11 20.98 -28.33
CA LEU A 462 21.08 21.90 -27.75
C LEU A 462 22.51 21.37 -27.86
N SER A 463 22.73 20.06 -27.69
CA SER A 463 24.06 19.45 -27.79
C SER A 463 24.55 19.16 -29.21
N ASN A 464 23.71 19.37 -30.23
CA ASN A 464 24.06 19.15 -31.65
C ASN A 464 24.44 17.69 -31.98
N PHE A 465 23.75 16.74 -31.37
CA PHE A 465 23.79 15.32 -31.74
C PHE A 465 23.35 15.11 -33.20
N GLN A 466 23.53 13.90 -33.74
CA GLN A 466 23.29 13.63 -35.16
C GLN A 466 21.90 14.09 -35.63
N PRO A 467 21.78 15.04 -36.58
CA PRO A 467 20.47 15.62 -36.94
C PRO A 467 19.66 14.72 -37.89
N THR A 468 19.55 13.42 -37.57
CA THR A 468 18.77 12.44 -38.34
C THR A 468 17.54 12.00 -37.54
N ALA A 469 16.43 11.74 -38.23
CA ALA A 469 15.22 11.25 -37.57
C ALA A 469 15.45 9.89 -36.87
N VAL A 470 16.23 9.01 -37.50
CA VAL A 470 16.61 7.70 -36.93
C VAL A 470 17.47 7.89 -35.68
N GLY A 471 18.43 8.81 -35.70
CA GLY A 471 19.28 9.13 -34.55
C GLY A 471 18.48 9.64 -33.36
N PHE A 472 17.55 10.58 -33.58
CA PHE A 472 16.70 11.14 -32.53
C PHE A 472 15.78 10.09 -31.90
N TRP A 473 15.07 9.28 -32.70
CA TRP A 473 14.15 8.27 -32.15
C TRP A 473 14.90 7.11 -31.48
N THR A 474 16.09 6.76 -31.95
CA THR A 474 16.95 5.77 -31.28
C THR A 474 17.44 6.28 -29.93
N TRP A 475 17.79 7.57 -29.84
CA TRP A 475 18.12 8.23 -28.57
C TRP A 475 16.95 8.20 -27.58
N VAL A 476 15.74 8.58 -28.04
CA VAL A 476 14.52 8.54 -27.21
C VAL A 476 14.23 7.12 -26.74
N MET A 477 14.35 6.12 -27.62
CA MET A 477 14.16 4.70 -27.27
C MET A 477 15.12 4.26 -26.17
N TRP A 478 16.42 4.57 -26.28
CA TRP A 478 17.41 4.21 -25.27
C TRP A 478 17.12 4.86 -23.92
N LEU A 479 16.83 6.17 -23.89
CA LEU A 479 16.45 6.86 -22.64
C LEU A 479 15.16 6.32 -22.04
N TYR A 480 14.20 5.92 -22.87
CA TYR A 480 12.94 5.37 -22.39
C TYR A 480 13.11 4.01 -21.73
N LEU A 481 13.86 3.11 -22.37
CA LEU A 481 14.16 1.80 -21.79
C LEU A 481 15.01 1.93 -20.53
N ASP A 482 15.95 2.88 -20.51
CA ASP A 482 16.77 3.22 -19.34
C ASP A 482 15.89 3.63 -18.14
N LEU A 483 14.97 4.58 -18.35
CA LEU A 483 14.06 5.03 -17.30
C LEU A 483 13.09 3.94 -16.82
N ILE A 484 12.61 3.06 -17.71
CA ILE A 484 11.77 1.92 -17.31
C ILE A 484 12.57 0.95 -16.43
N ALA A 485 13.83 0.67 -16.78
CA ALA A 485 14.72 -0.19 -16.01
C ALA A 485 15.03 0.42 -14.63
N ALA A 486 15.38 1.71 -14.60
CA ALA A 486 15.63 2.45 -13.37
C ALA A 486 14.41 2.48 -12.44
N GLU A 487 13.21 2.74 -12.97
CA GLU A 487 11.99 2.72 -12.16
C GLU A 487 11.64 1.32 -11.66
N SER A 488 11.92 0.29 -12.45
CA SER A 488 11.73 -1.11 -12.03
C SER A 488 12.69 -1.50 -10.89
N LEU A 489 13.92 -1.00 -10.91
CA LEU A 489 14.87 -1.13 -9.79
C LEU A 489 14.38 -0.41 -8.53
N VAL A 490 13.89 0.82 -8.67
CA VAL A 490 13.29 1.61 -7.56
C VAL A 490 12.15 0.82 -6.91
N VAL A 491 11.26 0.24 -7.70
CA VAL A 491 10.13 -0.57 -7.22
C VAL A 491 10.61 -1.83 -6.49
N LEU A 492 11.62 -2.53 -7.00
CA LEU A 492 12.22 -3.69 -6.35
C LEU A 492 12.80 -3.33 -4.97
N ILE A 493 13.65 -2.30 -4.90
CA ILE A 493 14.32 -1.88 -3.66
C ILE A 493 13.29 -1.39 -2.64
N SER A 494 12.32 -0.58 -3.08
CA SER A 494 11.27 -0.06 -2.19
C SER A 494 10.32 -1.16 -1.68
N SER A 495 10.15 -2.25 -2.45
CA SER A 495 9.40 -3.44 -1.99
C SER A 495 10.19 -4.26 -0.97
N LEU A 496 11.51 -4.33 -1.12
CA LEU A 496 12.42 -5.00 -0.17
C LEU A 496 12.50 -4.23 1.16
N ALA A 497 12.67 -2.92 1.11
CA ALA A 497 12.75 -2.04 2.26
C ALA A 497 11.73 -0.90 2.14
N PRO A 498 10.48 -1.08 2.62
CA PRO A 498 9.43 -0.06 2.53
C PRO A 498 9.61 1.06 3.57
N ILE A 499 10.84 1.57 3.68
CA ILE A 499 11.25 2.67 4.56
C ILE A 499 11.93 3.69 3.66
N PHE A 500 11.38 4.90 3.61
CA PHE A 500 11.81 5.95 2.68
C PHE A 500 13.34 6.16 2.65
N VAL A 501 13.95 6.37 3.82
CA VAL A 501 15.40 6.63 3.93
C VAL A 501 16.25 5.45 3.47
N VAL A 502 15.84 4.22 3.79
CA VAL A 502 16.58 3.00 3.41
C VAL A 502 16.47 2.75 1.91
N ALA A 503 15.25 2.86 1.35
CA ALA A 503 15.03 2.71 -0.08
C ALA A 503 15.80 3.76 -0.89
N LEU A 504 15.80 5.02 -0.41
CA LEU A 504 16.54 6.13 -1.00
C LEU A 504 18.04 5.83 -1.05
N ALA A 505 18.65 5.51 0.10
CA ALA A 505 20.08 5.23 0.19
C ALA A 505 20.48 4.00 -0.65
N ALA A 506 19.71 2.90 -0.58
CA ALA A 506 20.01 1.69 -1.32
C ALA A 506 19.88 1.87 -2.83
N THR A 507 18.88 2.62 -3.30
CA THR A 507 18.70 2.90 -4.73
C THR A 507 19.80 3.84 -5.26
N ALA A 508 20.15 4.88 -4.50
CA ALA A 508 21.25 5.77 -4.86
C ALA A 508 22.59 5.02 -4.92
N PHE A 509 22.85 4.13 -3.96
CA PHE A 509 24.04 3.27 -3.97
C PHE A 509 24.06 2.34 -5.20
N ALA A 510 22.94 1.68 -5.51
CA ALA A 510 22.84 0.81 -6.68
C ALA A 510 23.10 1.58 -7.99
N ASN A 511 22.50 2.76 -8.16
CA ASN A 511 22.74 3.59 -9.33
C ASN A 511 24.19 4.10 -9.41
N GLY A 512 24.80 4.52 -8.28
CA GLY A 512 26.22 4.90 -8.25
C GLY A 512 27.16 3.75 -8.58
N LEU A 513 26.80 2.53 -8.17
CA LEU A 513 27.51 1.31 -8.56
C LEU A 513 27.43 1.07 -10.07
N TRP A 514 26.25 1.17 -10.68
CA TRP A 514 26.05 1.08 -12.14
C TRP A 514 26.87 2.11 -12.90
N MET A 515 26.88 3.37 -12.46
CA MET A 515 27.71 4.41 -13.05
C MET A 515 29.21 4.06 -13.06
N SER A 516 29.68 3.29 -12.08
CA SER A 516 31.09 2.89 -11.95
C SER A 516 31.45 1.71 -12.87
N VAL A 517 30.53 0.77 -13.08
CA VAL A 517 30.76 -0.45 -13.89
C VAL A 517 30.19 -0.37 -15.31
N GLY A 518 29.51 0.71 -15.68
CA GLY A 518 28.81 0.87 -16.96
C GLY A 518 29.69 0.93 -18.22
N GLY A 519 31.02 0.90 -18.08
CA GLY A 519 31.97 0.83 -19.19
C GLY A 519 32.50 2.18 -19.69
N PHE A 520 31.98 3.29 -19.16
CA PHE A 520 32.49 4.65 -19.44
C PHE A 520 33.68 5.01 -18.55
N MET A 521 33.51 4.98 -17.21
CA MET A 521 34.56 5.33 -16.24
C MET A 521 35.74 4.35 -16.28
N VAL A 522 35.42 3.05 -16.41
CA VAL A 522 36.40 1.98 -16.51
C VAL A 522 35.96 1.04 -17.63
N SER A 523 36.87 0.76 -18.58
CA SER A 523 36.58 -0.15 -19.68
C SER A 523 36.28 -1.57 -19.19
N PRO A 524 35.33 -2.30 -19.79
CA PRO A 524 35.02 -3.68 -19.39
C PRO A 524 36.20 -4.66 -19.54
N LYS A 525 37.21 -4.33 -20.36
CA LYS A 525 38.42 -5.15 -20.53
C LYS A 525 39.40 -5.01 -19.36
N THR A 526 39.40 -3.86 -18.67
CA THR A 526 40.30 -3.57 -17.55
C THR A 526 39.65 -3.87 -16.20
N LEU A 527 38.32 -4.00 -16.14
CA LEU A 527 37.61 -4.42 -14.94
C LEU A 527 38.08 -5.81 -14.46
N ASN A 528 38.22 -5.94 -13.14
CA ASN A 528 38.51 -7.23 -12.53
C ASN A 528 37.37 -8.24 -12.81
N VAL A 529 37.70 -9.53 -12.68
CA VAL A 529 36.77 -10.63 -12.99
C VAL A 529 35.46 -10.51 -12.19
N PHE A 530 35.55 -10.12 -10.91
CA PHE A 530 34.39 -9.96 -10.04
C PHE A 530 33.41 -8.88 -10.54
N TRP A 531 33.86 -7.62 -10.70
CA TRP A 531 33.02 -6.52 -11.15
C TRP A 531 32.49 -6.73 -12.57
N ARG A 532 33.28 -7.37 -13.43
CA ARG A 532 32.90 -7.67 -14.81
C ARG A 532 31.75 -8.69 -14.89
N TYR A 533 31.83 -9.81 -14.18
CA TYR A 533 30.80 -10.86 -14.32
C TYR A 533 29.60 -10.66 -13.39
N VAL A 534 29.80 -10.09 -12.21
CA VAL A 534 28.72 -9.91 -11.22
C VAL A 534 27.88 -8.66 -11.50
N PHE A 535 28.51 -7.55 -11.91
CA PHE A 535 27.84 -6.26 -11.96
C PHE A 535 27.70 -5.69 -13.37
N HIS A 536 28.76 -5.72 -14.20
CA HIS A 536 28.71 -5.10 -15.53
C HIS A 536 27.64 -5.69 -16.47
N TYR A 537 27.41 -7.00 -16.46
CA TYR A 537 26.40 -7.61 -17.34
C TYR A 537 24.95 -7.44 -16.87
N ILE A 538 24.74 -7.16 -15.58
CA ILE A 538 23.42 -6.91 -14.99
C ILE A 538 23.08 -5.41 -15.06
N ASP A 539 24.10 -4.56 -15.20
CA ASP A 539 23.94 -3.13 -15.35
C ASP A 539 23.20 -2.78 -16.65
N TYR A 540 21.98 -2.25 -16.48
CA TYR A 540 21.16 -1.79 -17.59
C TYR A 540 21.72 -0.53 -18.26
N GLN A 541 22.41 0.34 -17.51
CA GLN A 541 23.00 1.59 -18.03
C GLN A 541 24.16 1.30 -18.98
N ALA A 542 24.89 0.20 -18.77
CA ALA A 542 25.96 -0.24 -19.67
C ALA A 542 25.46 -0.44 -21.10
N TYR A 543 24.31 -1.10 -21.27
CA TYR A 543 23.72 -1.36 -22.59
C TYR A 543 23.14 -0.10 -23.23
N VAL A 544 22.53 0.77 -22.43
CA VAL A 544 22.02 2.07 -22.87
C VAL A 544 23.17 2.96 -23.37
N PHE A 545 24.26 3.05 -22.61
CA PHE A 545 25.45 3.81 -22.98
C PHE A 545 26.07 3.27 -24.28
N GLN A 546 26.23 1.95 -24.40
CA GLN A 546 26.70 1.30 -25.63
C GLN A 546 25.83 1.63 -26.84
N GLY A 547 24.51 1.54 -26.66
CA GLY A 547 23.53 1.84 -27.70
C GLY A 547 23.58 3.30 -28.17
N MET A 548 23.68 4.24 -27.23
CA MET A 548 23.79 5.67 -27.54
C MET A 548 25.13 6.03 -28.19
N MET A 549 26.23 5.43 -27.75
CA MET A 549 27.54 5.58 -28.39
C MET A 549 27.50 5.12 -29.85
N VAL A 550 26.93 3.94 -30.11
CA VAL A 550 26.76 3.44 -31.49
C VAL A 550 25.87 4.37 -32.31
N ASN A 551 24.76 4.85 -31.73
CA ASN A 551 23.85 5.78 -32.41
C ASN A 551 24.55 7.06 -32.88
N GLU A 552 25.44 7.63 -32.07
CA GLU A 552 26.08 8.90 -32.41
C GLU A 552 27.32 8.73 -33.30
N PHE A 553 28.16 7.73 -33.02
CA PHE A 553 29.46 7.59 -33.67
C PHE A 553 29.47 6.65 -34.88
N ALA A 554 28.43 5.83 -35.14
CA ALA A 554 28.50 4.82 -36.21
C ALA A 554 28.57 5.41 -37.62
N ASP A 555 27.85 6.51 -37.87
CA ASP A 555 27.64 7.07 -39.22
C ASP A 555 28.18 8.52 -39.36
N ARG A 556 28.86 9.04 -38.34
CA ARG A 556 29.39 10.41 -38.32
C ARG A 556 30.91 10.42 -38.51
N THR A 557 31.38 11.35 -39.34
CA THR A 557 32.81 11.62 -39.54
C THR A 557 33.22 12.88 -38.78
N TYR A 558 34.42 12.87 -38.20
CA TYR A 558 34.96 14.00 -37.43
C TYR A 558 36.20 14.56 -38.11
N SER A 559 36.41 15.87 -38.07
CA SER A 559 37.65 16.48 -38.59
C SER A 559 38.79 16.33 -37.58
N CYS A 560 39.99 16.02 -38.08
CA CYS A 560 41.20 15.99 -37.27
C CYS A 560 42.13 17.18 -37.56
N ASP A 561 43.03 17.47 -36.62
CA ASP A 561 43.89 18.65 -36.72
C ASP A 561 44.95 18.47 -37.81
N ARG A 562 45.29 19.59 -38.46
CA ARG A 562 46.32 19.65 -39.49
C ARG A 562 47.62 20.13 -38.86
N THR A 563 48.68 19.35 -39.03
CA THR A 563 50.04 19.78 -38.68
C THR A 563 50.49 20.95 -39.56
N PRO A 564 51.42 21.80 -39.07
CA PRO A 564 51.95 22.94 -39.85
C PRO A 564 52.59 22.56 -41.19
N GLY A 565 53.02 21.29 -41.36
CA GLY A 565 53.59 20.75 -42.59
C GLY A 565 52.57 20.12 -43.56
N GLY A 566 51.26 20.26 -43.31
CA GLY A 566 50.20 19.74 -44.18
C GLY A 566 49.83 18.27 -43.95
N GLY A 567 50.45 17.59 -42.99
CA GLY A 567 50.05 16.25 -42.55
C GLY A 567 48.85 16.27 -41.60
N CYS A 568 48.08 15.19 -41.54
CA CYS A 568 46.95 15.04 -40.62
C CYS A 568 47.40 14.38 -39.30
N GLU A 569 47.07 14.97 -38.16
CA GLU A 569 47.28 14.40 -36.83
C GLU A 569 45.93 14.02 -36.21
N CYS A 570 45.52 12.76 -36.43
CA CYS A 570 44.26 12.25 -35.93
C CYS A 570 44.47 11.45 -34.62
N MET A 571 43.76 11.82 -33.55
CA MET A 571 43.79 11.13 -32.26
C MET A 571 43.33 9.67 -32.34
N TYR A 572 42.48 9.34 -33.31
CA TYR A 572 41.97 8.00 -33.58
C TYR A 572 42.36 7.59 -35.01
N PRO A 573 43.20 6.55 -35.19
CA PRO A 573 43.62 6.11 -36.51
C PRO A 573 42.43 5.43 -37.23
N SER A 574 42.09 5.91 -38.42
CA SER A 574 40.96 5.42 -39.21
C SER A 574 41.29 5.36 -40.70
N ALA A 575 40.46 4.68 -41.49
CA ALA A 575 40.65 4.59 -42.95
C ALA A 575 40.63 5.97 -43.65
N LEU A 576 39.99 6.98 -43.03
CA LEU A 576 39.88 8.35 -43.54
C LEU A 576 40.98 9.29 -43.02
N SER A 577 41.96 8.77 -42.26
CA SER A 577 43.02 9.59 -41.67
C SER A 577 43.88 10.32 -42.73
N ALA A 578 43.96 9.78 -43.95
CA ALA A 578 44.61 10.44 -45.08
C ALA A 578 43.89 11.72 -45.56
N GLU A 579 42.57 11.85 -45.32
CA GLU A 579 41.76 13.02 -45.65
C GLU A 579 41.63 14.03 -44.49
N CYS A 580 42.41 13.85 -43.42
CA CYS A 580 42.26 14.55 -42.15
C CYS A 580 40.86 14.38 -41.52
N LYS A 581 40.29 13.18 -41.67
CA LYS A 581 38.99 12.81 -41.08
C LYS A 581 39.13 11.54 -40.24
N ILE A 582 38.27 11.43 -39.24
CA ILE A 582 38.14 10.27 -38.37
C ILE A 582 36.77 9.64 -38.64
N ASP A 583 36.76 8.38 -39.08
CA ASP A 583 35.55 7.56 -39.08
C ASP A 583 35.16 7.26 -37.63
N GLY A 584 33.93 7.59 -37.22
CA GLY A 584 33.45 7.35 -35.87
C GLY A 584 33.45 5.87 -35.46
N LYS A 585 33.51 4.93 -36.41
CA LYS A 585 33.76 3.50 -36.12
C LYS A 585 35.11 3.25 -35.45
N ALA A 586 36.13 4.08 -35.74
CA ALA A 586 37.42 4.00 -35.07
C ALA A 586 37.31 4.40 -33.60
N VAL A 587 36.46 5.39 -33.27
CA VAL A 587 36.15 5.77 -31.89
C VAL A 587 35.47 4.60 -31.16
N LEU A 588 34.46 3.99 -31.78
CA LEU A 588 33.76 2.83 -31.20
C LEU A 588 34.70 1.63 -30.95
N ALA A 589 35.68 1.41 -31.84
CA ALA A 589 36.65 0.32 -31.70
C ALA A 589 37.55 0.48 -30.46
N VAL A 590 37.92 1.71 -30.10
CA VAL A 590 38.69 2.00 -28.87
C VAL A 590 37.90 1.64 -27.62
N TYR A 591 36.61 1.98 -27.59
CA TYR A 591 35.70 1.58 -26.51
C TYR A 591 35.34 0.08 -26.57
N GLY A 592 35.61 -0.60 -27.68
CA GLY A 592 35.35 -2.02 -27.88
C GLY A 592 33.91 -2.35 -28.29
N TYR A 593 33.15 -1.36 -28.78
CA TYR A 593 31.76 -1.50 -29.17
C TYR A 593 31.63 -1.86 -30.65
N LYS A 594 30.82 -2.88 -30.95
CA LYS A 594 30.56 -3.35 -32.32
C LYS A 594 29.19 -2.86 -32.78
N THR A 595 29.09 -2.46 -34.05
CA THR A 595 27.82 -2.12 -34.70
C THR A 595 26.96 -3.38 -34.95
N GLY A 596 25.65 -3.22 -35.13
CA GLY A 596 24.72 -4.31 -35.47
C GLY A 596 24.23 -5.18 -34.31
N LYS A 597 24.55 -4.84 -33.05
CA LYS A 597 24.10 -5.57 -31.84
C LYS A 597 22.93 -4.92 -31.09
N THR A 598 22.34 -3.87 -31.65
CA THR A 598 21.27 -3.08 -31.01
C THR A 598 20.08 -3.95 -30.59
N GLY A 599 19.60 -4.85 -31.45
CA GLY A 599 18.48 -5.75 -31.11
C GLY A 599 18.77 -6.69 -29.94
N LEU A 600 20.01 -7.20 -29.85
CA LEU A 600 20.44 -8.05 -28.72
C LEU A 600 20.44 -7.25 -27.41
N TRP A 601 20.98 -6.04 -27.41
CA TRP A 601 21.04 -5.17 -26.23
C TRP A 601 19.66 -4.75 -25.76
N VAL A 602 18.75 -4.41 -26.68
CA VAL A 602 17.34 -4.14 -26.37
C VAL A 602 16.68 -5.37 -25.74
N GLY A 603 16.90 -6.57 -26.29
CA GLY A 603 16.38 -7.81 -25.71
C GLY A 603 16.88 -8.09 -24.30
N ILE A 604 18.18 -7.87 -24.03
CA ILE A 604 18.77 -7.99 -22.70
C ILE A 604 18.14 -6.98 -21.72
N LEU A 605 17.96 -5.74 -22.16
CA LEU A 605 17.38 -4.69 -21.33
C LEU A 605 15.92 -4.99 -20.95
N PHE A 606 15.12 -5.50 -21.89
CA PHE A 606 13.77 -6.00 -21.60
C PHE A 606 13.80 -7.16 -20.60
N ALA A 607 14.74 -8.10 -20.74
CA ALA A 607 14.89 -9.21 -19.79
C ALA A 607 15.22 -8.70 -18.37
N ILE A 608 16.09 -7.69 -18.24
CA ILE A 608 16.43 -7.06 -16.96
C ILE A 608 15.20 -6.39 -16.34
N ILE A 609 14.43 -5.62 -17.12
CA ILE A 609 13.20 -4.96 -16.67
C ILE A 609 12.20 -6.00 -16.13
N ILE A 610 11.97 -7.07 -16.88
CA ILE A 610 11.07 -8.17 -16.48
C ILE A 610 11.60 -8.84 -15.21
N ALA A 611 12.90 -9.13 -15.14
CA ALA A 611 13.52 -9.74 -13.97
C ALA A 611 13.33 -8.88 -12.70
N TYR A 612 13.57 -7.57 -12.76
CA TYR A 612 13.33 -6.68 -11.62
C TYR A 612 11.86 -6.67 -11.17
N ARG A 613 10.92 -6.64 -12.12
CA ARG A 613 9.48 -6.67 -11.79
C ARG A 613 9.03 -8.02 -11.22
N LEU A 614 9.57 -9.14 -11.74
CA LEU A 614 9.31 -10.47 -11.20
C LEU A 614 9.91 -10.66 -9.81
N LEU A 615 11.12 -10.16 -9.56
CA LEU A 615 11.73 -10.16 -8.24
C LEU A 615 10.92 -9.29 -7.25
N ALA A 616 10.45 -8.12 -7.68
CA ALA A 616 9.57 -7.29 -6.85
C ALA A 616 8.27 -8.02 -6.51
N TRP A 617 7.69 -8.72 -7.48
CA TRP A 617 6.52 -9.58 -7.27
C TRP A 617 6.82 -10.71 -6.28
N LEU A 618 7.94 -11.40 -6.43
CA LEU A 618 8.36 -12.47 -5.53
C LEU A 618 8.52 -11.96 -4.09
N VAL A 619 9.14 -10.79 -3.91
CA VAL A 619 9.28 -10.14 -2.60
C VAL A 619 7.92 -9.86 -1.96
N LEU A 620 6.99 -9.27 -2.72
CA LEU A 620 5.63 -9.01 -2.23
C LEU A 620 4.85 -10.30 -1.99
N TYR A 621 5.10 -11.36 -2.77
CA TYR A 621 4.45 -12.65 -2.59
C TYR A 621 4.94 -13.36 -1.31
N LEU A 622 6.25 -13.38 -1.07
CA LEU A 622 6.90 -14.02 0.07
C LEU A 622 6.68 -13.27 1.39
N LYS A 623 6.61 -11.93 1.35
CA LYS A 623 6.17 -11.13 2.51
C LYS A 623 4.69 -11.39 2.76
N LYS A 624 4.39 -12.45 3.52
CA LYS A 624 3.06 -12.67 4.12
C LYS A 624 2.83 -11.55 5.14
N HIS A 625 2.03 -10.56 4.74
CA HIS A 625 1.50 -9.51 5.62
C HIS A 625 0.24 -9.96 6.35
#